data_AF-A0A7S0IPA4-F1
#
_entry.id   AF-A0A7S0IPA4-F1
#
_cell.length_a   1.000
_cell.length_b   1.000
_cell.length_c   1.000
_cell.angle_alpha   90.00
_cell.angle_beta   90.00
_cell.angle_gamma   90.00
#
_symmetry.space_group_name_H-M   'P 1'
#
loop_
_entity.id
_entity.type
_entity.pdbx_description
1 polymer ?
#
loop_
_entity_poly.entity_id
_entity_poly.type
_entity_poly.pdbx_seq_one_letter_code
_entity_poly.pdbx_strand_id
1 'polypeptide(L)'
;GVLSHPSNGLRRAAIRSTWGKTAHSAGVVLRFVFGSRGKGSVHFGDEASSDTIELPVAESASILRKLLLWVRHALTVWAPDFIGRADDDAYVRLELILADLALLRARQLNNIAYGAMEWYGVE
;
A
#
# COMPACT_ATOMS: atom_id res chain seq x y z
N GLY A 1 -0.07 -1.24 -0.94
CA GLY A 1 -0.80 -0.66 0.20
C GLY A 1 0.10 0.30 0.93
N VAL A 2 -0.45 1.44 1.33
CA VAL A 2 0.25 2.46 2.11
C VAL A 2 -0.31 2.43 3.52
N LEU A 3 0.46 2.01 4.52
CA LEU A 3 0.02 2.09 5.90
C LEU A 3 -0.04 3.57 6.30
N SER A 4 -1.19 4.01 6.78
CA SER A 4 -1.45 5.41 7.13
C SER A 4 -2.25 5.47 8.44
N HIS A 5 -2.58 6.69 8.87
CA HIS A 5 -3.51 6.96 9.95
C HIS A 5 -4.71 7.75 9.42
N PRO A 6 -5.95 7.57 9.96
CA PRO A 6 -7.12 8.29 9.45
C PRO A 6 -6.94 9.82 9.41
N SER A 7 -6.19 10.39 10.37
CA SER A 7 -5.90 11.83 10.43
C SER A 7 -4.85 12.33 9.42
N ASN A 8 -4.09 11.45 8.77
CA ASN A 8 -2.98 11.82 7.87
C ASN A 8 -3.46 12.21 6.46
N GLY A 9 -4.55 13.00 6.37
CA GLY A 9 -5.15 13.40 5.10
C GLY A 9 -4.18 14.15 4.17
N LEU A 10 -3.33 15.00 4.73
CA LEU A 10 -2.33 15.76 3.98
C LEU A 10 -1.24 14.86 3.36
N ARG A 11 -0.75 13.87 4.11
CA ARG A 11 0.21 12.88 3.59
C ARG A 11 -0.38 12.09 2.42
N ARG A 12 -1.63 11.63 2.58
CA ARG A 12 -2.35 10.94 1.49
C ARG A 12 -2.52 11.83 0.26
N ALA A 13 -2.88 13.10 0.45
CA ALA A 13 -2.99 14.06 -0.65
C ALA A 13 -1.63 14.28 -1.36
N ALA A 14 -0.54 14.39 -0.61
CA ALA A 14 0.81 14.51 -1.16
C ALA A 14 1.18 13.27 -2.00
N ILE A 15 0.95 12.07 -1.48
CA ILE A 15 1.17 10.80 -2.21
C ILE A 15 0.34 10.77 -3.50
N ARG A 16 -0.96 11.07 -3.43
CA ARG A 16 -1.85 11.15 -4.61
C ARG A 16 -1.35 12.13 -5.65
N SER A 17 -0.78 13.25 -5.23
CA SER A 17 -0.29 14.30 -6.13
C SER A 17 1.08 13.99 -6.76
N THR A 18 1.83 13.04 -6.18
CA THR A 18 3.20 12.68 -6.55
C THR A 18 3.25 11.26 -7.12
N TRP A 19 3.93 10.31 -6.45
CA TRP A 19 4.14 8.95 -6.94
C TRP A 19 2.85 8.12 -7.03
N GLY A 20 1.76 8.56 -6.38
CA GLY A 20 0.43 8.01 -6.58
C GLY A 20 -0.15 8.25 -7.98
N LYS A 21 0.20 9.36 -8.65
CA LYS A 21 -0.14 9.57 -10.07
C LYS A 21 0.56 8.55 -10.94
N THR A 22 1.86 8.37 -10.72
CA THR A 22 2.67 7.36 -11.43
C THR A 22 2.09 5.97 -11.23
N ALA A 23 1.63 5.64 -10.01
CA ALA A 23 0.95 4.37 -9.74
C ALA A 23 -0.30 4.18 -10.60
N HIS A 24 -1.18 5.19 -10.64
CA HIS A 24 -2.39 5.12 -11.45
C HIS A 24 -2.07 4.96 -12.95
N SER A 25 -1.14 5.75 -13.49
CA SER A 25 -0.71 5.68 -14.89
C SER A 25 -0.07 4.34 -15.26
N ALA A 26 0.59 3.68 -14.31
CA ALA A 26 1.21 2.37 -14.52
C ALA A 26 0.27 1.18 -14.27
N GLY A 27 -1.02 1.42 -14.02
CA GLY A 27 -1.98 0.36 -13.68
C GLY A 27 -1.78 -0.26 -12.30
N VAL A 28 -1.04 0.40 -11.41
CA VAL A 28 -0.81 -0.05 -10.02
C VAL A 28 -1.97 0.42 -9.14
N VAL A 29 -2.60 -0.52 -8.45
CA VAL A 29 -3.67 -0.23 -7.50
C VAL A 29 -3.09 0.25 -6.18
N LEU A 30 -3.18 1.56 -5.93
CA LEU A 30 -2.79 2.17 -4.66
C LEU A 30 -3.97 2.21 -3.69
N ARG A 31 -3.72 1.82 -2.43
CA ARG A 31 -4.70 1.83 -1.34
C ARG A 31 -4.04 2.27 -0.05
N PHE A 32 -4.62 3.24 0.65
CA PHE A 32 -4.25 3.65 2.00
C PHE A 32 -4.94 2.76 3.02
N VAL A 33 -4.20 2.25 3.98
CA VAL A 33 -4.64 1.21 4.91
C VAL A 33 -4.48 1.72 6.33
N PHE A 34 -5.55 1.68 7.11
CA PHE A 34 -5.57 2.06 8.52
C PHE A 34 -6.57 1.19 9.29
N GLY A 35 -6.41 1.11 10.60
CA GLY A 35 -7.38 0.50 11.50
C GLY A 35 -8.58 1.40 11.76
N SER A 36 -9.61 0.82 12.38
CA SER A 36 -10.86 1.50 12.68
C SER A 36 -10.79 2.40 13.91
N ARG A 37 -11.64 3.43 13.90
CA ARG A 37 -11.85 4.33 15.05
C ARG A 37 -12.85 3.77 16.08
N GLY A 38 -13.54 2.65 15.80
CA GLY A 38 -14.59 2.09 16.66
C GLY A 38 -14.79 0.58 16.53
N LYS A 39 -15.74 0.03 17.32
CA LYS A 39 -16.12 -1.38 17.30
C LYS A 39 -16.82 -1.73 15.97
N GLY A 40 -16.07 -2.36 15.08
CA GLY A 40 -16.57 -3.41 14.19
C GLY A 40 -17.59 -2.99 13.14
N SER A 41 -17.12 -2.45 12.03
CA SER A 41 -17.45 -3.07 10.75
C SER A 41 -16.27 -2.86 9.81
N VAL A 42 -16.05 -3.87 8.98
CA VAL A 42 -15.11 -3.80 7.89
C VAL A 42 -15.70 -2.84 6.85
N HIS A 43 -15.06 -1.69 6.66
CA HIS A 43 -15.26 -0.89 5.46
C HIS A 43 -14.01 -1.08 4.58
N PHE A 44 -13.95 -2.26 3.95
CA PHE A 44 -13.36 -2.32 2.62
C PHE A 44 -14.37 -1.58 1.77
N GLY A 45 -14.10 -0.32 1.41
CA GLY A 45 -15.05 0.48 0.63
C GLY A 45 -15.61 -0.39 -0.51
N ASP A 46 -16.92 -0.53 -0.56
CA ASP A 46 -17.64 -1.48 -1.42
C ASP A 46 -17.58 -1.12 -2.91
N GLU A 47 -16.60 -0.32 -3.30
CA GLU A 47 -16.48 0.19 -4.65
C GLU A 47 -15.02 0.28 -5.05
N ALA A 48 -14.78 -0.06 -6.31
CA ALA A 48 -13.57 0.28 -7.05
C ALA A 48 -13.19 1.78 -7.01
N SER A 49 -13.95 2.64 -6.32
CA SER A 49 -13.84 4.09 -6.21
C SER A 49 -13.09 4.60 -4.97
N SER A 50 -12.97 3.82 -3.87
CA SER A 50 -12.26 4.27 -2.67
C SER A 50 -10.80 3.81 -2.65
N ASP A 51 -9.88 4.76 -2.56
CA ASP A 51 -8.45 4.48 -2.38
C ASP A 51 -8.07 4.22 -0.91
N THR A 52 -9.05 3.98 -0.03
CA THR A 52 -8.85 3.73 1.40
C THR A 52 -9.43 2.39 1.84
N ILE A 53 -8.77 1.78 2.84
CA ILE A 53 -9.14 0.51 3.47
C ILE A 53 -9.12 0.71 4.97
N GLU A 54 -10.28 0.55 5.60
CA GLU A 54 -10.41 0.50 7.05
C GLU A 54 -10.44 -0.96 7.51
N LEU A 55 -9.42 -1.34 8.29
CA LEU A 55 -9.27 -2.69 8.82
C LEU A 55 -10.13 -2.87 10.07
N PRO A 56 -10.65 -4.10 10.32
CA PRO A 56 -11.47 -4.41 11.49
C PRO A 56 -10.62 -4.61 12.75
N VAL A 57 -9.79 -3.62 13.06
CA VAL A 57 -8.89 -3.61 14.20
C VAL A 57 -8.70 -2.17 14.63
N ALA A 58 -8.56 -1.93 15.93
CA ALA A 58 -8.25 -0.59 16.43
C ALA A 58 -7.01 0.00 15.73
N GLU A 59 -7.06 1.28 15.39
CA GLU A 59 -5.92 1.98 14.78
C GLU A 59 -4.62 1.85 15.60
N SER A 60 -4.75 1.81 16.93
CA SER A 60 -3.64 1.60 17.88
C SER A 60 -3.05 0.19 17.86
N ALA A 61 -3.62 -0.75 17.12
CA ALA A 61 -3.06 -2.08 16.99
C ALA A 61 -1.70 -2.07 16.29
N SER A 62 -0.92 -3.11 16.57
CA SER A 62 0.42 -3.24 16.01
C SER A 62 0.42 -3.18 14.48
N ILE A 63 1.49 -2.60 13.93
CA ILE A 63 1.72 -2.52 12.48
C ILE A 63 1.64 -3.91 11.85
N LEU A 64 2.26 -4.92 12.49
CA LEU A 64 2.22 -6.30 12.02
C LEU A 64 0.79 -6.84 11.91
N ARG A 65 -0.07 -6.55 12.90
CA ARG A 65 -1.48 -6.99 12.86
C ARG A 65 -2.23 -6.32 11.72
N LYS A 66 -2.03 -5.02 11.50
CA LYS A 66 -2.62 -4.28 10.38
C LYS A 66 -2.14 -4.84 9.02
N LEU A 67 -0.83 -5.09 8.90
CA LEU A 67 -0.21 -5.67 7.71
C LEU A 67 -0.80 -7.04 7.36
N LEU A 68 -0.86 -7.97 8.32
CA LEU A 68 -1.36 -9.32 8.10
C LEU A 68 -2.83 -9.33 7.68
N LEU A 69 -3.67 -8.51 8.32
CA LEU A 69 -5.09 -8.39 7.94
C LEU A 69 -5.26 -7.85 6.52
N TRP A 70 -4.51 -6.80 6.18
CA TRP A 70 -4.55 -6.22 4.85
C TRP A 70 -4.05 -7.18 3.77
N VAL A 71 -2.89 -7.83 3.97
CA VAL A 71 -2.33 -8.78 3.00
C VAL A 71 -3.28 -9.95 2.80
N ARG A 72 -3.84 -10.53 3.87
CA ARG A 72 -4.83 -11.61 3.78
C ARG A 72 -6.05 -11.19 2.95
N HIS A 73 -6.57 -10.00 3.19
CA HIS A 73 -7.69 -9.47 2.42
C HIS A 73 -7.32 -9.27 0.95
N ALA A 74 -6.19 -8.62 0.67
CA ALA A 74 -5.73 -8.35 -0.69
C ALA A 74 -5.55 -9.64 -1.52
N LEU A 75 -4.96 -10.68 -0.92
CA LEU A 75 -4.79 -11.98 -1.58
C LEU A 75 -6.13 -12.70 -1.84
N THR A 76 -7.13 -12.48 -0.99
CA THR A 76 -8.44 -13.14 -1.12
C THR A 76 -9.34 -12.42 -2.13
N VAL A 77 -9.30 -11.09 -2.17
CA VAL A 77 -10.24 -10.27 -2.94
C VAL A 77 -9.67 -9.85 -4.29
N TRP A 78 -8.39 -9.49 -4.36
CA TRP A 78 -7.78 -8.98 -5.59
C TRP A 78 -6.81 -9.95 -6.25
N ALA A 79 -6.32 -10.96 -5.52
CA ALA A 79 -5.35 -11.95 -6.01
C ALA A 79 -4.22 -11.34 -6.87
N PRO A 80 -3.48 -10.32 -6.36
CA PRO A 80 -2.52 -9.60 -7.18
C PRO A 80 -1.27 -10.44 -7.46
N ASP A 81 -0.66 -10.25 -8.64
CA ASP A 81 0.63 -10.86 -8.98
C ASP A 81 1.76 -10.39 -8.04
N PHE A 82 1.71 -9.13 -7.61
CA PHE A 82 2.65 -8.52 -6.69
C PHE A 82 1.92 -7.68 -5.65
N ILE A 83 2.41 -7.73 -4.41
CA ILE A 83 1.94 -6.89 -3.32
C ILE A 83 3.11 -6.13 -2.71
N GLY A 84 2.94 -4.83 -2.54
CA GLY A 84 3.96 -3.95 -1.97
C GLY A 84 3.40 -3.13 -0.81
N ARG A 85 4.24 -2.88 0.20
CA ARG A 85 3.91 -2.04 1.36
C ARG A 85 4.81 -0.81 1.38
N ALA A 86 4.21 0.36 1.63
CA ALA A 86 4.90 1.60 1.93
C ALA A 86 4.31 2.23 3.20
N ASP A 87 5.06 3.13 3.83
CA ASP A 87 4.56 4.04 4.87
C ASP A 87 4.08 5.35 4.23
N ASP A 88 3.20 6.07 4.93
CA ASP A 88 2.62 7.31 4.40
C ASP A 88 3.54 8.55 4.46
N ASP A 89 4.73 8.41 5.03
CA ASP A 89 5.85 9.36 4.94
C ASP A 89 6.94 8.92 3.96
N ALA A 90 6.76 7.82 3.23
CA ALA A 90 7.70 7.38 2.23
C ALA A 90 7.43 8.02 0.85
N TYR A 91 8.51 8.34 0.13
CA TYR A 91 8.47 8.54 -1.31
C TYR A 91 8.87 7.25 -2.02
N VAL A 92 8.06 6.79 -2.97
CA VAL A 92 8.31 5.54 -3.70
C VAL A 92 8.69 5.85 -5.14
N ARG A 93 9.91 5.47 -5.53
CA ARG A 93 10.38 5.54 -6.93
C ARG A 93 9.79 4.40 -7.74
N LEU A 94 8.50 4.48 -8.03
CA LEU A 94 7.72 3.37 -8.59
C LEU A 94 8.24 2.87 -9.95
N GLU A 95 8.78 3.76 -10.78
CA GLU A 95 9.37 3.41 -12.09
C GLU A 95 10.49 2.36 -11.96
N LEU A 96 11.36 2.51 -10.96
CA LEU A 96 12.44 1.55 -10.71
C LEU A 96 11.89 0.21 -10.23
N ILE A 97 10.92 0.25 -9.30
CA ILE A 97 10.28 -0.96 -8.79
C ILE A 97 9.60 -1.72 -9.94
N LEU A 98 8.89 -1.02 -10.83
CA LEU A 98 8.22 -1.65 -11.97
C LEU A 98 9.20 -2.26 -12.97
N ALA A 99 10.33 -1.60 -13.22
CA ALA A 99 11.40 -2.17 -14.05
C ALA A 99 11.96 -3.47 -13.44
N ASP A 100 12.19 -3.49 -12.12
CA ASP A 100 12.63 -4.68 -11.40
C ASP A 100 11.59 -5.81 -11.49
N LEU A 101 10.31 -5.51 -11.20
CA LEU A 101 9.23 -6.50 -11.28
C LEU A 101 9.05 -7.07 -12.70
N ALA A 102 9.22 -6.25 -13.74
CA ALA A 102 9.19 -6.71 -15.12
C ALA A 102 10.33 -7.69 -15.43
N LEU A 103 11.53 -7.43 -14.92
CA LEU A 103 12.68 -8.34 -15.03
C LEU A 103 12.41 -9.67 -14.30
N LEU A 104 11.81 -9.62 -13.11
CA LEU A 104 11.44 -10.81 -12.35
C LEU A 104 10.44 -11.68 -13.11
N ARG A 105 9.40 -11.05 -13.71
CA ARG A 105 8.43 -11.74 -14.58
C ARG A 105 9.11 -12.38 -15.79
N ALA A 106 9.97 -11.63 -16.48
CA ALA A 106 10.67 -12.13 -17.67
C ALA A 106 11.55 -13.35 -17.37
N ARG A 107 12.11 -13.41 -16.15
CA ARG A 107 12.92 -14.53 -15.66
C ARG A 107 12.10 -15.66 -15.03
N GLN A 108 10.77 -15.56 -15.01
CA GLN A 108 9.85 -16.51 -14.37
C GLN A 108 10.21 -16.80 -12.91
N LEU A 109 10.75 -15.80 -12.21
CA LEU A 109 11.12 -15.96 -10.81
C LEU A 109 9.87 -15.80 -9.93
N ASN A 110 9.63 -16.79 -9.09
CA ASN A 110 8.51 -16.83 -8.14
C ASN A 110 9.02 -16.72 -6.70
N ASN A 111 8.14 -16.39 -5.76
CA ASN A 111 8.43 -16.32 -4.31
C ASN A 111 9.53 -15.31 -3.94
N ILE A 112 9.53 -14.13 -4.55
CA ILE A 112 10.50 -13.08 -4.23
C ILE A 112 9.92 -12.14 -3.17
N ALA A 113 10.65 -12.01 -2.07
CA ALA A 113 10.52 -10.91 -1.13
C ALA A 113 11.70 -9.96 -1.32
N TYR A 114 11.43 -8.70 -1.64
CA TYR A 114 12.45 -7.66 -1.79
C TYR A 114 12.02 -6.41 -1.04
N GLY A 115 12.98 -5.73 -0.42
CA GLY A 115 12.79 -4.44 0.21
C GLY A 115 14.12 -3.72 0.35
N ALA A 116 14.15 -2.44 -0.04
CA ALA A 116 15.25 -1.54 0.23
C ALA A 116 14.67 -0.25 0.80
N MET A 117 15.21 0.22 1.93
CA MET A 117 14.99 1.58 2.42
C MET A 117 16.22 2.39 2.07
N GLU A 118 16.02 3.46 1.30
CA GLU A 118 17.06 4.46 1.05
C GLU A 118 16.68 5.73 1.82
N TRP A 119 17.58 6.19 2.69
CA TRP A 119 17.42 7.44 3.42
C TRP A 119 18.06 8.56 2.60
N TYR A 120 17.25 9.55 2.21
CA TYR A 120 17.76 10.77 1.60
C TYR A 120 17.82 11.84 2.69
N GLY A 121 19.03 12.16 3.14
CA GLY A 121 19.27 13.33 3.99
C GLY A 121 19.07 14.60 3.18
N VAL A 122 18.39 15.59 3.76
CA VAL A 122 18.42 16.96 3.23
C VAL A 122 19.69 17.59 3.80
N GLU A 123 20.70 17.79 2.96
CA GLU A 123 21.82 18.69 3.27
C GLU A 123 21.37 20.16 3.20
#